data_AF-A0A0B1SWQ5-F1
#
_entry.id   AF-A0A0B1SWQ5-F1
#
_cell.length_a   1.000
_cell.length_b   1.000
_cell.length_c   1.000
_cell.angle_alpha   90.00
_cell.angle_beta   90.00
_cell.angle_gamma   90.00
#
_symmetry.space_group_name_H-M   'P 1'
#
loop_
_entity.id
_entity.type
_entity.pdbx_description
1 polymer ?
#
loop_
_entity_poly.entity_id
_entity_poly.type
_entity_poly.pdbx_seq_one_letter_code
_entity_poly.pdbx_strand_id
1 'polypeptide(L)'
;MRTAESGSSWCDFLMSVGNGEAEQDEEGRIQLPAEVISDGNLIDEIFGDRITDPDCFSDRAILAPRNLDVNQISEEALNKLPGIVHEYRSVDEIADEGNVEAETYPTEFLNSLSPAGLPPHILRLKDGAVIMLLRNLDVKRGLYNGTRLIATYFGRFLLGCSFASSERKGEFVLIPRIDN
;
A
#
# COMPACT_ATOMS: atom_id res chain seq x y z
N MET A 1 3.80 15.84 6.75
CA MET A 1 5.00 15.06 7.09
C MET A 1 5.81 15.92 8.06
N ARG A 2 5.91 15.56 9.34
CA ARG A 2 6.76 16.28 10.30
C ARG A 2 8.01 15.43 10.49
N THR A 3 9.18 15.99 10.21
CA THR A 3 10.47 15.34 10.41
C THR A 3 10.81 15.38 11.90
N ALA A 4 10.99 14.21 12.51
CA ALA A 4 11.49 14.11 13.87
C ALA A 4 13.02 14.21 13.85
N GLU A 5 13.53 15.24 14.52
CA GLU A 5 14.88 15.38 15.13
C GLU A 5 16.15 15.25 14.27
N SER A 6 16.08 14.98 12.96
CA SER A 6 17.28 14.86 12.10
C SER A 6 17.52 15.97 11.07
N GLY A 7 16.71 17.04 10.97
CA GLY A 7 16.73 17.86 9.75
C GLY A 7 16.54 19.36 9.89
N SER A 8 17.42 20.09 10.60
CA SER A 8 17.42 21.56 10.48
C SER A 8 17.64 21.98 9.02
N SER A 9 18.63 21.39 8.34
CA SER A 9 18.94 21.67 6.94
C SER A 9 17.82 21.31 5.97
N TRP A 10 17.14 20.18 6.18
CA TRP A 10 16.00 19.77 5.35
C TRP A 10 14.79 20.68 5.56
N CYS A 11 14.51 21.07 6.81
CA CYS A 11 13.45 22.04 7.10
C CYS A 11 13.75 23.39 6.44
N ASP A 12 15.00 23.86 6.52
CA ASP A 12 15.43 25.11 5.88
C ASP A 12 15.29 25.03 4.35
N PHE A 13 15.63 23.89 3.74
CA PHE A 13 15.39 23.64 2.32
C PHE A 13 13.89 23.64 1.96
N LEU A 14 13.04 22.96 2.73
CA LEU A 14 11.59 22.99 2.50
C LEU A 14 11.02 24.41 2.63
N MET A 15 11.56 25.21 3.55
CA MET A 15 11.19 26.61 3.70
C MET A 15 11.65 27.46 2.51
N SER A 16 12.87 27.26 2.00
CA SER A 16 13.35 27.99 0.81
C SER A 16 12.52 27.66 -0.43
N VAL A 17 12.11 26.39 -0.58
CA VAL A 17 11.16 25.97 -1.62
C VAL A 17 9.82 26.70 -1.48
N GLY A 18 9.26 26.74 -0.26
CA GLY A 18 8.00 27.42 0.02
C GLY A 18 8.03 28.93 -0.20
N ASN A 19 9.19 29.56 0.04
CA ASN A 19 9.43 30.99 -0.18
C ASN A 19 9.76 31.33 -1.65
N GLY A 20 10.00 30.34 -2.51
CA GLY A 20 10.45 30.55 -3.89
C GLY A 20 11.92 30.94 -4.03
N GLU A 21 12.73 30.67 -3.01
CA GLU A 21 14.16 31.00 -2.94
C GLU A 21 15.06 29.79 -3.25
N ALA A 22 14.48 28.60 -3.44
CA ALA A 22 15.23 27.40 -3.77
C ALA A 22 15.89 27.50 -5.15
N GLU A 23 17.09 26.95 -5.26
CA GLU A 23 17.82 26.88 -6.53
C GLU A 23 17.04 26.06 -7.56
N GLN A 24 16.94 26.61 -8.77
CA GLN A 24 16.27 26.00 -9.90
C GLN A 24 17.26 25.78 -11.04
N ASP A 25 17.05 24.75 -11.83
CA ASP A 25 17.76 24.57 -13.10
C ASP A 25 17.25 25.48 -14.21
N GLU A 26 17.87 25.36 -15.40
CA GLU A 26 17.49 26.12 -16.59
C GLU A 26 16.03 25.86 -17.05
N GLU A 27 15.41 24.80 -16.56
CA GLU A 27 14.04 24.38 -16.87
C GLU A 27 13.04 24.74 -15.75
N GLY A 28 13.50 25.45 -14.71
CA GLY A 28 12.68 25.88 -13.58
C GLY A 28 12.36 24.78 -12.58
N ARG A 29 13.08 23.64 -12.62
CA ARG A 29 12.92 22.54 -11.67
C ARG A 29 13.78 22.78 -10.44
N ILE A 30 13.20 22.54 -9.27
CA ILE A 30 13.89 22.65 -7.99
C ILE A 30 14.99 21.58 -7.92
N GLN A 31 16.21 22.01 -7.61
CA GLN A 31 17.32 21.10 -7.38
C GLN A 31 17.20 20.44 -6.01
N LEU A 32 17.12 19.11 -5.99
CA LEU A 32 17.08 18.34 -4.75
C LEU A 32 18.50 18.12 -4.21
N PRO A 33 18.71 18.19 -2.89
CA PRO A 33 19.99 17.82 -2.29
C PRO A 33 20.38 16.39 -2.66
N ALA A 34 21.64 16.14 -3.00
CA ALA A 34 22.12 14.80 -3.35
C ALA A 34 21.89 13.76 -2.23
N GLU A 35 21.85 14.21 -0.98
CA GLU A 35 21.60 13.38 0.21
C GLU A 35 20.20 12.75 0.26
N VAL A 36 19.22 13.32 -0.45
CA VAL A 36 17.84 12.81 -0.48
C VAL A 36 17.52 12.04 -1.77
N ILE A 37 18.49 11.90 -2.67
CA ILE A 37 18.35 11.17 -3.92
C ILE A 37 18.97 9.78 -3.72
N SER A 38 18.18 8.74 -3.94
CA SER A 38 18.64 7.36 -4.00
C SER A 38 18.99 7.01 -5.46
N ASP A 39 20.15 6.37 -5.66
CA ASP A 39 20.58 5.77 -6.93
C ASP A 39 20.42 4.24 -6.95
N GLY A 40 20.00 3.65 -5.83
CA GLY A 40 19.88 2.22 -5.60
C GLY A 40 18.45 1.68 -5.69
N ASN A 41 18.27 0.46 -5.18
CA ASN A 41 16.95 -0.15 -5.06
C ASN A 41 16.27 0.38 -3.80
N LEU A 42 15.29 1.26 -3.98
CA LEU A 42 14.54 1.88 -2.88
C LEU A 42 13.90 0.84 -1.94
N ILE A 43 13.53 -0.35 -2.44
CA ILE A 43 12.97 -1.42 -1.61
C ILE A 43 14.04 -1.95 -0.65
N ASP A 44 15.28 -2.14 -1.13
CA ASP A 44 16.40 -2.60 -0.28
C ASP A 44 16.85 -1.52 0.69
N GLU A 45 16.87 -0.25 0.28
CA GLU A 45 17.23 0.85 1.17
C GLU A 45 16.22 1.06 2.30
N ILE A 46 14.91 0.96 1.99
CA ILE A 46 13.85 1.19 2.95
C ILE A 46 13.54 -0.05 3.78
N PHE A 47 13.54 -1.24 3.20
CA PHE A 47 13.10 -2.47 3.88
C PHE A 47 14.22 -3.48 4.14
N GLY A 48 15.42 -3.27 3.58
CA GLY A 48 16.54 -4.21 3.63
C GLY A 48 16.40 -5.38 2.65
N ASP A 49 17.50 -6.10 2.44
CA ASP A 49 17.57 -7.26 1.54
C ASP A 49 16.55 -8.37 1.87
N ARG A 50 16.19 -8.49 3.16
CA ARG A 50 15.23 -9.48 3.64
C ARG A 50 14.28 -8.86 4.64
N ILE A 51 13.02 -8.77 4.23
CA ILE A 51 11.91 -8.32 5.05
C ILE A 51 11.60 -9.44 6.05
N THR A 52 12.24 -9.40 7.22
CA THR A 52 12.19 -10.48 8.23
C THR A 52 11.44 -10.10 9.49
N ASP A 53 11.32 -8.80 9.79
CA ASP A 53 10.64 -8.30 10.98
C ASP A 53 9.52 -7.31 10.60
N PRO A 54 8.24 -7.74 10.66
CA PRO A 54 7.07 -6.90 10.43
C PRO A 54 7.05 -5.59 11.22
N ASP A 55 7.65 -5.56 12.41
CA ASP A 55 7.68 -4.36 13.24
C ASP A 55 8.67 -3.31 12.72
N CYS A 56 9.71 -3.71 11.98
CA CYS A 56 10.76 -2.82 11.50
C CYS A 56 10.29 -1.92 10.34
N PHE A 57 9.28 -2.36 9.59
CA PHE A 57 8.75 -1.65 8.44
C PHE A 57 7.31 -1.17 8.57
N SER A 58 6.65 -1.44 9.70
CA SER A 58 5.32 -0.90 9.97
C SER A 58 5.27 0.62 9.93
N ASP A 59 6.40 1.32 10.15
CA ASP A 59 6.49 2.78 10.14
C ASP A 59 7.13 3.36 8.87
N ARG A 60 7.49 2.50 7.91
CA ARG A 60 8.09 2.90 6.63
C ARG A 60 7.06 2.81 5.52
N ALA A 61 7.18 3.68 4.52
CA ALA A 61 6.31 3.67 3.34
C ALA A 61 7.07 4.20 2.13
N ILE A 62 6.82 3.59 0.97
CA ILE A 62 7.24 4.11 -0.32
C ILE A 62 6.02 4.74 -0.98
N LEU A 63 6.16 5.98 -1.42
CA LEU A 63 5.11 6.71 -2.13
C LEU A 63 5.55 6.90 -3.57
N ALA A 64 4.67 6.58 -4.52
CA ALA A 64 4.89 6.79 -5.94
C ALA A 64 3.71 7.57 -6.55
N PRO A 65 3.97 8.38 -7.59
CA PRO A 65 2.95 9.25 -8.18
C PRO A 65 1.86 8.48 -8.95
N ARG A 66 2.14 7.25 -9.41
CA ARG A 66 1.19 6.44 -10.19
C ARG A 66 0.93 5.11 -9.48
N ASN A 67 -0.32 4.66 -9.54
CA ASN A 67 -0.71 3.35 -8.99
C ASN A 67 0.02 2.19 -9.68
N LEU A 68 0.39 2.31 -10.96
CA LEU A 68 1.18 1.31 -11.67
C LEU A 68 2.53 1.08 -10.97
N ASP A 69 3.23 2.17 -10.66
CA ASP A 69 4.53 2.14 -9.98
C ASP A 69 4.37 1.59 -8.56
N VAL A 70 3.31 2.01 -7.83
CA VAL A 70 2.99 1.47 -6.50
C VAL A 70 2.75 -0.03 -6.54
N ASN A 71 2.01 -0.53 -7.54
CA ASN A 71 1.71 -1.95 -7.67
C ASN A 71 2.97 -2.77 -7.93
N GLN A 72 3.84 -2.28 -8.82
CA GLN A 72 5.12 -2.94 -9.11
C GLN A 72 6.00 -3.00 -7.85
N ILE A 73 6.18 -1.87 -7.15
CA ILE A 73 6.98 -1.79 -5.93
C ILE A 73 6.41 -2.69 -4.84
N SER A 74 5.09 -2.72 -4.69
CA SER A 74 4.40 -3.55 -3.68
C SER A 74 4.56 -5.04 -3.98
N GLU A 75 4.50 -5.45 -5.25
CA GLU A 75 4.71 -6.84 -5.64
C GLU A 75 6.17 -7.28 -5.45
N GLU A 76 7.14 -6.43 -5.81
CA GLU A 76 8.56 -6.68 -5.56
C GLU A 76 8.86 -6.80 -4.05
N ALA A 77 8.30 -5.92 -3.22
CA ALA A 77 8.41 -5.99 -1.77
C ALA A 77 7.76 -7.27 -1.21
N LEU A 78 6.58 -7.65 -1.70
CA LEU A 78 5.91 -8.90 -1.32
C LEU A 78 6.75 -10.14 -1.70
N ASN A 79 7.44 -10.11 -2.83
CA ASN A 79 8.30 -11.21 -3.25
C ASN A 79 9.51 -11.41 -2.32
N LYS A 80 10.02 -10.33 -1.70
CA LYS A 80 11.11 -10.38 -0.71
C LYS A 80 10.70 -10.93 0.66
N LEU A 81 9.40 -10.86 1.02
CA LEU A 81 8.90 -11.51 2.23
C LEU A 81 9.06 -13.04 2.14
N PRO A 82 9.55 -13.70 3.20
CA PRO A 82 9.58 -15.15 3.26
C PRO A 82 8.15 -15.72 3.36
N GLY A 83 8.01 -17.02 3.12
CA GLY A 83 6.74 -17.73 3.31
C GLY A 83 5.94 -17.98 2.04
N ILE A 84 4.77 -18.58 2.24
CA ILE A 84 3.89 -19.06 1.17
C ILE A 84 3.00 -17.90 0.70
N VAL A 85 2.83 -17.80 -0.62
CA VAL A 85 1.88 -16.87 -1.21
C VAL A 85 0.47 -17.44 -1.08
N HIS A 86 -0.41 -16.67 -0.46
CA HIS A 86 -1.85 -16.90 -0.41
C HIS A 86 -2.54 -16.00 -1.42
N GLU A 87 -3.39 -16.59 -2.26
CA GLU A 87 -4.10 -15.88 -3.33
C GLU A 87 -5.60 -15.85 -3.05
N TYR A 88 -6.18 -14.65 -3.15
CA TYR A 88 -7.61 -14.40 -3.03
C TYR A 88 -8.12 -13.78 -4.33
N ARG A 89 -9.18 -14.36 -4.88
CA ARG A 89 -9.80 -13.89 -6.12
C ARG A 89 -11.13 -13.20 -5.81
N SER A 90 -11.38 -12.05 -6.42
CA SER A 90 -12.72 -11.43 -6.40
C SER A 90 -13.71 -12.28 -7.19
N VAL A 91 -14.99 -12.05 -6.93
CA VAL A 91 -16.09 -12.56 -7.74
C VAL A 91 -16.79 -11.32 -8.26
N ASP A 92 -16.59 -11.05 -9.56
CA ASP A 92 -17.07 -9.83 -10.21
C ASP A 92 -18.27 -10.21 -11.09
N GLU A 93 -19.43 -9.63 -10.76
CA GLU A 93 -20.69 -9.86 -11.47
C GLU A 93 -21.29 -8.52 -11.91
N ILE A 94 -22.01 -8.53 -13.04
CA ILE A 94 -22.73 -7.36 -13.53
C ILE A 94 -24.06 -7.29 -12.80
N ALA A 95 -24.38 -6.13 -12.25
CA ALA A 95 -25.69 -5.86 -11.66
C ALA A 95 -26.69 -5.49 -12.78
N ASP A 96 -27.10 -6.46 -13.61
CA ASP A 96 -28.19 -6.28 -14.58
C ASP A 96 -29.33 -7.26 -14.29
N GLU A 97 -30.56 -6.75 -14.19
CA GLU A 97 -31.78 -7.55 -14.01
C GLU A 97 -32.24 -8.18 -15.33
N GLY A 98 -31.71 -7.73 -16.47
CA GLY A 98 -31.86 -8.37 -17.77
C GLY A 98 -30.59 -9.11 -18.17
N ASN A 99 -30.68 -10.38 -18.54
CA ASN A 99 -29.53 -11.20 -18.99
C ASN A 99 -28.88 -10.72 -20.33
N VAL A 100 -28.98 -9.45 -20.71
CA VAL A 100 -28.50 -8.91 -21.99
C VAL A 100 -27.03 -8.48 -21.90
N GLU A 101 -26.58 -7.96 -20.75
CA GLU A 101 -25.19 -7.48 -20.59
C GLU A 101 -24.19 -8.57 -20.21
N ALA A 102 -24.65 -9.73 -19.69
CA ALA A 102 -23.78 -10.87 -19.37
C ALA A 102 -23.10 -11.49 -20.61
N GLU A 103 -23.72 -11.36 -21.80
CA GLU A 103 -23.10 -11.75 -23.08
C GLU A 103 -22.21 -10.64 -23.67
N THR A 104 -22.34 -9.41 -23.18
CA THR A 104 -21.65 -8.22 -23.71
C THR A 104 -20.28 -8.03 -23.08
N TYR A 105 -20.11 -8.41 -21.80
CA TYR A 105 -18.84 -8.31 -21.09
C TYR A 105 -18.40 -9.67 -20.55
N PRO A 106 -17.40 -10.31 -21.19
CA PRO A 106 -16.89 -11.58 -20.68
C PRO A 106 -16.25 -11.41 -19.31
N THR A 107 -16.30 -12.43 -18.47
CA THR A 107 -15.75 -12.39 -17.10
C THR A 107 -14.24 -12.06 -17.11
N GLU A 108 -13.52 -12.47 -18.16
CA GLU A 108 -12.11 -12.13 -18.37
C GLU A 108 -11.89 -10.62 -18.51
N PHE A 109 -12.83 -9.90 -19.14
CA PHE A 109 -12.78 -8.45 -19.22
C PHE A 109 -12.99 -7.82 -17.85
N LEU A 110 -13.99 -8.29 -17.08
CA LEU A 110 -14.25 -7.79 -15.73
C LEU A 110 -13.04 -8.03 -14.80
N ASN A 111 -12.46 -9.22 -14.84
CA ASN A 111 -11.28 -9.60 -14.05
C ASN A 111 -10.03 -8.79 -14.43
N SER A 112 -10.00 -8.17 -15.62
CA SER A 112 -8.89 -7.30 -16.05
C SER A 112 -9.01 -5.86 -15.54
N LEU A 113 -10.19 -5.46 -15.05
CA LEU A 113 -10.40 -4.11 -14.54
C LEU A 113 -9.71 -3.93 -13.19
N SER A 114 -9.09 -2.77 -13.00
CA SER A 114 -8.50 -2.34 -11.73
C SER A 114 -8.95 -0.91 -11.41
N PRO A 115 -10.23 -0.73 -11.06
CA PRO A 115 -10.77 0.59 -10.77
C PRO A 115 -10.15 1.16 -9.48
N ALA A 116 -10.03 2.49 -9.43
CA ALA A 116 -9.51 3.17 -8.25
C ALA A 116 -10.40 2.91 -7.02
N GLY A 117 -9.78 2.58 -5.89
CA GLY A 117 -10.48 2.35 -4.62
C GLY A 117 -11.00 0.93 -4.41
N LEU A 118 -10.77 0.01 -5.35
CA LEU A 118 -10.99 -1.43 -5.15
C LEU A 118 -9.67 -2.19 -5.17
N PRO A 119 -9.57 -3.32 -4.45
CA PRO A 119 -8.43 -4.21 -4.59
C PRO A 119 -8.42 -4.83 -6.00
N PRO A 120 -7.24 -5.28 -6.49
CA PRO A 120 -7.16 -6.01 -7.75
C PRO A 120 -7.95 -7.32 -7.69
N HIS A 121 -8.37 -7.83 -8.85
CA HIS A 121 -9.07 -9.12 -8.96
C HIS A 121 -8.31 -10.26 -8.27
N ILE A 122 -6.98 -10.26 -8.39
CA ILE A 122 -6.09 -11.21 -7.72
C ILE A 122 -5.32 -10.49 -6.62
N LEU A 123 -5.66 -10.78 -5.37
CA LEU A 123 -4.95 -10.29 -4.19
C LEU A 123 -3.99 -11.38 -3.67
N ARG A 124 -2.68 -11.13 -3.83
CA ARG A 124 -1.62 -12.01 -3.34
C ARG A 124 -1.08 -11.47 -2.02
N LEU A 125 -0.98 -12.33 -1.00
CA LEU A 125 -0.50 -11.98 0.33
C LEU A 125 0.49 -13.03 0.85
N LYS A 126 1.33 -12.65 1.80
CA LYS A 126 2.23 -13.54 2.54
C LYS A 126 2.14 -13.21 4.03
N ASP A 127 2.54 -14.15 4.87
CA ASP A 127 2.70 -13.91 6.30
C ASP A 127 3.65 -12.73 6.55
N GLY A 128 3.24 -11.81 7.43
CA GLY A 128 3.98 -10.58 7.71
C GLY A 128 3.77 -9.44 6.71
N ALA A 129 2.96 -9.61 5.65
CA ALA A 129 2.68 -8.55 4.69
C ALA A 129 1.89 -7.40 5.33
N VAL A 130 2.35 -6.16 5.16
CA VAL A 130 1.59 -4.95 5.54
C VAL A 130 0.56 -4.65 4.48
N ILE A 131 -0.71 -4.62 4.88
CA ILE A 131 -1.86 -4.31 4.05
C ILE A 131 -2.57 -3.06 4.55
N MET A 132 -3.35 -2.42 3.69
CA MET A 132 -4.15 -1.26 4.03
C MET A 132 -5.63 -1.52 3.74
N LEU A 133 -6.50 -1.15 4.68
CA LEU A 133 -7.94 -1.19 4.45
C LEU A 133 -8.35 -0.09 3.47
N LEU A 134 -9.15 -0.45 2.47
CA LEU A 134 -9.66 0.48 1.46
C LEU A 134 -11.06 1.04 1.76
N ARG A 135 -11.75 0.51 2.78
CA ARG A 135 -13.10 0.92 3.17
C ARG A 135 -13.30 0.86 4.69
N ASN A 136 -14.32 1.57 5.16
CA ASN A 136 -14.69 1.58 6.57
C ASN A 136 -15.47 0.31 6.92
N LEU A 137 -14.99 -0.45 7.91
CA LEU A 137 -15.62 -1.67 8.41
C LEU A 137 -16.21 -1.46 9.81
N ASP A 138 -15.39 -0.93 10.72
CA ASP A 138 -15.80 -0.60 12.08
C ASP A 138 -14.93 0.56 12.59
N VAL A 139 -15.46 1.78 12.45
CA VAL A 139 -14.75 3.00 12.84
C VAL A 139 -14.46 3.03 14.35
N LYS A 140 -15.36 2.47 15.18
CA LYS A 140 -15.17 2.43 16.65
C LYS A 140 -14.02 1.52 17.02
N ARG A 141 -13.83 0.45 16.24
CA ARG A 141 -12.69 -0.45 16.34
C ARG A 141 -11.55 -0.07 15.40
N GLY A 142 -11.42 1.19 15.00
CA GLY A 142 -10.26 1.64 14.24
C GLY A 142 -10.05 0.93 12.90
N LEU A 143 -11.06 0.25 12.36
CA LEU A 143 -11.04 -0.41 11.06
C LEU A 143 -11.67 0.52 10.03
N TYR A 144 -10.95 1.57 9.69
CA TYR A 144 -11.37 2.57 8.69
C TYR A 144 -10.38 2.61 7.52
N ASN A 145 -10.77 3.26 6.43
CA ASN A 145 -9.94 3.40 5.23
C ASN A 145 -8.58 4.03 5.59
N GLY A 146 -7.48 3.44 5.11
CA GLY A 146 -6.11 3.84 5.42
C GLY A 146 -5.49 3.11 6.62
N THR A 147 -6.27 2.32 7.38
CA THR A 147 -5.72 1.54 8.50
C THR A 147 -4.75 0.49 7.98
N ARG A 148 -3.52 0.50 8.52
CA ARG A 148 -2.47 -0.45 8.18
C ARG A 148 -2.48 -1.64 9.12
N LEU A 149 -2.47 -2.84 8.55
CA LEU A 149 -2.53 -4.12 9.26
C LEU A 149 -1.40 -5.03 8.76
N ILE A 150 -1.00 -6.02 9.57
CA ILE A 150 -0.05 -7.07 9.19
C ILE A 150 -0.82 -8.38 9.07
N ALA A 151 -0.78 -9.01 7.90
CA ALA A 151 -1.45 -10.29 7.66
C ALA A 151 -0.70 -11.43 8.39
N THR A 152 -1.42 -12.18 9.22
CA THR A 152 -0.84 -13.25 10.07
C THR A 152 -1.61 -14.58 10.02
N TYR A 153 -2.84 -14.56 9.50
CA TYR A 153 -3.65 -15.77 9.35
C TYR A 153 -4.47 -15.74 8.06
N PHE A 154 -4.45 -16.84 7.33
CA PHE A 154 -5.04 -16.95 5.98
C PHE A 154 -6.12 -18.04 5.97
N GLY A 155 -7.37 -17.65 6.19
CA GLY A 155 -8.54 -18.50 6.03
C GLY A 155 -9.16 -18.35 4.64
N ARG A 156 -10.06 -19.27 4.27
CA ARG A 156 -10.76 -19.25 2.96
C ARG A 156 -11.61 -18.00 2.74
N PHE A 157 -12.30 -17.53 3.78
CA PHE A 157 -13.21 -16.38 3.74
C PHE A 157 -12.90 -15.35 4.82
N LEU A 158 -11.69 -15.42 5.38
CA LEU A 158 -11.31 -14.66 6.56
C LEU A 158 -9.81 -14.42 6.51
N LEU A 159 -9.41 -13.18 6.76
CA LEU A 159 -8.02 -12.81 6.98
C LEU A 159 -7.86 -12.42 8.45
N GLY A 160 -6.87 -13.00 9.13
CA GLY A 160 -6.48 -12.53 10.45
C GLY A 160 -5.27 -11.62 10.33
N CYS A 161 -5.37 -10.46 10.97
CA CYS A 161 -4.35 -9.42 10.92
C CYS A 161 -4.07 -8.85 12.30
N SER A 162 -2.89 -8.27 12.49
CA SER A 162 -2.62 -7.39 13.62
C SER A 162 -2.54 -5.93 13.17
N PHE A 163 -2.85 -4.98 14.04
CA PHE A 163 -2.63 -3.56 13.72
C PHE A 163 -1.12 -3.26 13.58
N ALA A 164 -0.72 -2.67 12.46
CA ALA A 164 0.69 -2.37 12.17
C ALA A 164 1.18 -1.12 12.93
N SER A 165 0.32 -0.12 13.07
CA SER A 165 0.65 1.19 13.64
C SER A 165 -0.63 1.78 14.28
N SER A 166 -0.48 2.68 15.27
CA SER A 166 -1.50 3.26 16.19
C SER A 166 -1.37 2.78 17.64
N GLU A 167 -2.20 3.35 18.52
CA GLU A 167 -2.37 2.95 19.94
C GLU A 167 -2.72 1.46 20.11
N ARG A 168 -3.16 0.80 19.03
CA ARG A 168 -3.62 -0.59 19.02
C ARG A 168 -2.63 -1.55 18.38
N LYS A 169 -1.38 -1.12 18.16
CA LYS A 169 -0.32 -1.93 17.55
C LYS A 169 -0.26 -3.33 18.19
N GLY A 170 -0.25 -4.36 17.35
CA GLY A 170 -0.21 -5.76 17.78
C GLY A 170 -1.55 -6.37 18.17
N GLU A 171 -2.64 -5.59 18.33
CA GLU A 171 -3.96 -6.15 18.58
C GLU A 171 -4.45 -6.95 17.35
N PHE A 172 -4.98 -8.14 17.58
CA PHE A 172 -5.46 -9.03 16.52
C PHE A 172 -6.90 -8.73 16.12
N VAL A 173 -7.16 -8.80 14.81
CA VAL A 173 -8.47 -8.57 14.22
C VAL A 173 -8.72 -9.55 13.08
N LEU A 174 -10.00 -9.86 12.87
CA LEU A 174 -10.46 -10.71 11.78
C LEU A 174 -11.21 -9.85 10.75
N ILE A 175 -10.78 -9.95 9.50
CA ILE A 175 -11.39 -9.28 8.35
C ILE A 175 -12.11 -10.35 7.52
N PRO A 176 -13.45 -10.42 7.54
CA PRO A 176 -14.19 -11.34 6.71
C PRO A 176 -14.12 -10.92 5.25
N ARG A 177 -14.32 -11.88 4.34
CA ARG A 177 -14.68 -11.57 2.96
C ARG A 177 -15.96 -10.73 2.96
N ILE A 178 -15.94 -9.64 2.22
CA ILE A 178 -17.09 -8.75 2.08
C ILE A 178 -17.76 -9.13 0.77
N ASP A 179 -18.98 -9.64 0.87
CA ASP A 179 -19.86 -9.79 -0.27
C ASP A 179 -20.55 -8.43 -0.50
N ASN A 180 -20.51 -7.93 -1.74
CA ASN A 180 -21.19 -6.70 -2.13
C ASN A 180 -22.64 -6.99 -2.52
#